data_AF-A0A0C9UC14-F1
#
_entry.id   AF-A0A0C9UC14-F1
#
_cell.length_a   1.000
_cell.length_b   1.000
_cell.length_c   1.000
_cell.angle_alpha   90.00
_cell.angle_beta   90.00
_cell.angle_gamma   90.00
#
_symmetry.space_group_name_H-M   'P 1'
#
loop_
_entity.id
_entity.type
_entity.pdbx_description
1 polymer ?
#
loop_
_entity_poly.entity_id
_entity_poly.type
_entity_poly.pdbx_seq_one_letter_code
_entity_poly.pdbx_strand_id
1 'polypeptide(L)' 'RICLGRNMAIDSVFLAISSILQVFNISNPRNEEGKEIPCEYDFTSGFFSYPTDFKCTIEPRSLVAKELIVRS' A
#
# COMPACT_ATOMS: atom_id res chain seq x y z
N ARG A 1 21.24 -0.81 20.89
CA ARG A 1 20.65 0.55 21.00
C ARG A 1 19.17 0.45 20.63
N ILE A 2 18.30 1.30 21.18
CA ILE A 2 16.85 1.30 20.89
C ILE A 2 16.50 2.64 20.24
N CYS A 3 15.75 2.61 19.14
CA CYS A 3 15.21 3.82 18.55
C CYS A 3 14.10 4.38 19.45
N LEU A 4 14.31 5.58 20.01
CA LEU A 4 13.31 6.27 20.84
C LEU A 4 12.00 6.54 20.07
N GLY A 5 12.09 6.71 18.74
CA GLY A 5 10.94 6.96 17.87
C GLY A 5 10.13 5.72 17.47
N ARG A 6 10.49 4.49 17.93
CA ARG A 6 9.85 3.27 17.41
C ARG A 6 8.34 3.24 17.63
N ASN A 7 7.87 3.67 18.81
CA ASN A 7 6.46 3.57 19.16
C ASN A 7 5.63 4.55 18.33
N MET A 8 6.09 5.81 18.24
CA MET A 8 5.48 6.81 17.36
C MET A 8 5.45 6.35 15.90
N ALA A 9 6.52 5.71 15.41
CA ALA A 9 6.57 5.18 14.05
C ALA A 9 5.55 4.05 13.84
N ILE A 10 5.43 3.10 14.77
CA ILE A 10 4.45 2.02 14.69
C ILE A 10 3.02 2.59 14.67
N ASP A 11 2.70 3.52 15.58
CA ASP A 11 1.37 4.13 15.66
C ASP A 11 1.02 4.92 14.39
N SER A 12 1.99 5.70 13.87
CA SER A 12 1.79 6.49 12.65
C SER A 12 1.57 5.60 11.43
N VAL A 13 2.37 4.53 11.28
CA VAL A 13 2.23 3.57 10.18
C VAL A 13 0.91 2.81 10.30
N PHE A 14 0.51 2.42 11.51
CA PHE A 14 -0.77 1.74 11.73
C PHE A 14 -1.96 2.61 11.31
N LEU A 15 -1.96 3.89 11.71
CA LEU A 15 -3.00 4.84 11.32
C LEU A 15 -3.02 5.05 9.80
N ALA A 16 -1.85 5.26 9.18
CA ALA A 16 -1.75 5.42 7.74
C ALA A 16 -2.30 4.20 6.98
N ILE A 17 -1.87 2.99 7.35
CA ILE A 17 -2.34 1.74 6.74
C ILE A 17 -3.85 1.58 6.95
N SER A 18 -4.35 1.84 8.17
CA SER A 18 -5.78 1.72 8.47
C SER A 18 -6.63 2.68 7.65
N SER A 19 -6.19 3.94 7.49
CA SER A 19 -6.89 4.94 6.68
C SER A 19 -6.86 4.58 5.19
N ILE A 20 -5.72 4.13 4.67
CA ILE A 20 -5.61 3.65 3.27
C ILE A 20 -6.55 2.46 3.07
N LEU A 21 -6.46 1.46 3.93
CA LEU A 21 -7.29 0.26 3.87
C LEU A 21 -8.75 0.56 4.19
N GLN A 22 -9.14 1.69 4.75
CA GLN A 22 -10.55 2.05 4.90
C GLN A 22 -11.18 2.38 3.55
N VAL A 23 -10.41 3.01 2.67
CA VAL A 23 -10.86 3.58 1.39
C VAL A 23 -10.61 2.61 0.22
N PHE A 24 -9.52 1.84 0.27
CA PHE A 24 -9.07 1.01 -0.85
C PHE A 24 -9.04 -0.48 -0.51
N ASN A 25 -9.28 -1.30 -1.52
CA ASN A 25 -8.88 -2.69 -1.57
C ASN A 25 -7.54 -2.77 -2.32
N ILE A 26 -6.54 -3.38 -1.68
CA ILE A 26 -5.21 -3.58 -2.26
C ILE A 26 -5.03 -5.08 -2.48
N SER A 27 -4.72 -5.47 -3.71
CA SER A 27 -4.45 -6.87 -4.05
C SER A 27 -3.29 -7.01 -5.02
N ASN A 28 -2.95 -8.26 -5.32
CA ASN A 28 -1.93 -8.62 -6.28
C ASN A 28 -2.21 -8.01 -7.67
N PRO A 29 -1.17 -7.79 -8.49
CA PRO A 29 -1.36 -7.34 -9.85
C PRO A 29 -2.20 -8.36 -10.64
N ARG A 30 -2.98 -7.86 -11.61
CA ARG A 30 -3.79 -8.70 -12.50
C ARG A 30 -3.13 -8.79 -13.88
N ASN A 31 -3.22 -9.95 -14.52
CA ASN A 31 -2.81 -10.12 -15.91
C ASN A 31 -3.88 -9.55 -16.88
N GLU A 32 -3.63 -9.65 -18.19
CA GLU A 32 -4.56 -9.18 -19.23
C GLU A 32 -5.94 -9.87 -19.19
N GLU A 33 -6.00 -11.08 -18.63
CA GLU A 33 -7.23 -11.86 -18.47
C GLU A 33 -7.95 -11.56 -17.14
N GLY A 34 -7.43 -10.61 -16.34
CA GLY A 34 -8.01 -10.21 -15.06
C GLY A 34 -7.72 -11.15 -13.88
N LYS A 35 -6.87 -12.17 -14.06
CA LYS A 35 -6.45 -13.11 -13.02
C LYS A 35 -5.33 -12.52 -12.17
N GLU A 36 -5.45 -12.66 -10.85
CA GLU A 36 -4.39 -12.26 -9.93
C GLU A 36 -3.13 -13.12 -10.12
N ILE A 37 -1.98 -12.45 -10.22
CA ILE A 37 -0.66 -13.05 -10.31
C ILE A 37 0.19 -12.61 -9.10
N PRO A 38 1.12 -13.44 -8.61
CA PRO A 38 1.96 -13.05 -7.48
C PRO A 38 2.65 -11.70 -7.71
N CYS A 39 2.61 -10.83 -6.70
CA CYS A 39 3.36 -9.58 -6.73
C CYS A 39 4.86 -9.87 -6.62
N GLU A 40 5.61 -9.54 -7.67
CA GLU A 40 7.07 -9.59 -7.65
C GLU A 40 7.61 -8.23 -7.20
N TYR A 41 8.46 -8.26 -6.18
CA TYR A 41 9.15 -7.09 -5.64
C TYR A 41 10.57 -7.50 -5.24
N ASP A 42 11.49 -6.54 -5.33
CA ASP A 42 12.84 -6.66 -4.78
C ASP A 42 13.08 -5.49 -3.83
N PHE A 43 14.15 -5.53 -3.04
CA PHE A 43 14.51 -4.46 -2.12
C PHE A 43 15.84 -3.82 -2.52
N THR A 44 15.89 -2.49 -2.41
CA THR A 44 17.15 -1.77 -2.61
C THR A 44 18.18 -2.17 -1.56
N SER A 45 19.42 -2.35 -2.00
CA SER A 45 20.57 -2.50 -1.10
C SER A 45 21.08 -1.13 -0.65
N GLY A 46 21.43 -0.98 0.62
CA GLY A 46 22.05 0.25 1.13
C GLY A 46 21.69 0.55 2.58
N PHE A 47 21.99 1.78 3.02
CA PHE A 47 21.65 2.23 4.38
C PHE A 47 20.13 2.37 4.59
N PHE A 48 19.40 2.75 3.54
CA PHE A 48 17.94 2.68 3.49
C PHE A 48 17.53 1.54 2.56
N SER A 49 16.61 0.70 3.04
CA SER A 49 16.03 -0.41 2.26
C SER A 49 14.55 -0.13 2.05
N TYR A 50 14.16 -0.05 0.78
CA TYR A 50 12.77 0.13 0.36
C TYR A 50 12.51 -0.77 -0.85
N PRO A 51 11.24 -1.14 -1.11
CA PRO A 51 10.91 -1.95 -2.28
C PRO A 51 11.23 -1.17 -3.55
N THR A 52 11.81 -1.85 -4.54
CA THR A 52 11.90 -1.34 -5.91
C THR A 52 10.51 -1.22 -6.52
N ASP A 53 10.39 -0.59 -7.69
CA ASP A 53 9.12 -0.50 -8.39
C ASP A 53 8.47 -1.89 -8.55
N PHE A 54 7.26 -2.03 -8.03
CA PHE A 54 6.47 -3.25 -8.07
C PHE A 54 5.04 -2.93 -8.54
N LYS A 55 4.36 -3.92 -9.11
CA LYS A 55 2.97 -3.77 -9.56
C LYS A 55 2.01 -4.28 -8.51
N CYS A 56 0.95 -3.52 -8.25
CA CYS A 56 -0.18 -3.97 -7.42
C CYS A 56 -1.48 -3.37 -7.93
N THR A 57 -2.60 -3.95 -7.51
CA THR A 57 -3.93 -3.45 -7.82
C THR A 57 -4.45 -2.66 -6.62
N ILE A 58 -4.84 -1.40 -6.82
CA ILE A 58 -5.43 -0.54 -5.79
C ILE A 58 -6.76 -0.02 -6.33
N GLU A 59 -7.86 -0.43 -5.70
CA GLU A 59 -9.20 -0.08 -6.14
C GLU A 59 -10.01 0.54 -4.99
N PRO A 60 -10.79 1.60 -5.24
CA PRO A 60 -11.70 2.13 -4.22
C PRO A 60 -12.67 1.04 -3.75
N ARG A 61 -12.84 0.90 -2.43
CA ARG A 61 -13.69 -0.12 -1.82
C ARG A 61 -15.18 0.08 -2.14
N SER A 62 -15.61 1.32 -2.35
CA SER A 62 -17.01 1.65 -2.62
C SER A 62 -17.16 2.71 -3.71
N LEU A 63 -18.33 2.74 -4.34
CA LEU A 63 -18.67 3.78 -5.32
C LEU A 63 -18.63 5.18 -4.71
N VAL A 64 -19.06 5.32 -3.46
CA VAL A 64 -19.01 6.59 -2.72
C VAL A 64 -17.56 7.03 -2.53
N ALA A 65 -16.67 6.12 -2.11
CA ALA A 65 -15.24 6.42 -2.00
C ALA A 65 -14.64 6.83 -3.34
N LYS A 66 -14.98 6.11 -4.41
CA LYS A 66 -14.54 6.45 -5.78
C LYS A 66 -15.01 7.85 -6.19
N GLU A 67 -16.26 8.19 -5.93
CA GLU A 67 -16.82 9.50 -6.27
C GLU A 67 -16.10 10.62 -5.49
N LEU A 68 -15.88 10.43 -4.18
CA LEU A 68 -15.17 11.40 -3.35
C LEU A 68 -13.73 11.65 -3.83
N ILE A 69 -13.03 10.59 -4.24
CA ILE A 69 -11.65 10.70 -4.75
C ILE A 69 -11.60 11.44 -6.09
N VAL A 70 -12.50 11.13 -7.03
CA VAL A 70 -12.53 11.77 -8.36
C VAL A 70 -12.94 13.24 -8.28
N ARG A 71 -13.69 13.62 -7.25
CA ARG A 71 -14.16 14.99 -7.03
C ARG A 71 -13.15 15.90 -6.31
N SER A 72 -12.08 15.35 -5.72
CA SER A 72 -11.03 16.13 -5.02
C SER A 72 -9.96 16.61 -6.00
#